data_AF-A0A5C7QYM5-F1
#
_entry.id   AF-A0A5C7QYM5-F1
#
_cell.length_a   1.000
_cell.length_b   1.000
_cell.length_c   1.000
_cell.angle_alpha   90.00
_cell.angle_beta   90.00
_cell.angle_gamma   90.00
#
_symmetry.space_group_name_H-M   'P 1'
#
loop_
_entity.id
_entity.type
_entity.pdbx_description
1 polymer ?
#
loop_
_entity_poly.entity_id
_entity_poly.type
_entity_poly.pdbx_seq_one_letter_code
_entity_poly.pdbx_strand_id
1 'polypeptide(L)' 'MVQGECPKCGKRVLHVNVELIVGMVDGDSKARCLSHSCIHCRAVLGVQIDPRAKPRARGSKASAKKPEAQSAS' A
#
# COMPACT_ATOMS: atom_id res chain seq x y z
N MET A 1 -25.20 -9.11 -7.76
CA MET A 1 -24.61 -7.93 -7.08
C MET A 1 -25.17 -6.69 -7.77
N VAL A 2 -25.85 -5.82 -7.04
CA VAL A 2 -26.35 -4.56 -7.59
C VAL A 2 -25.15 -3.63 -7.78
N GLN A 3 -24.98 -3.10 -9.00
CA GLN A 3 -23.91 -2.15 -9.28
C GLN A 3 -24.09 -0.89 -8.43
N GLY A 4 -23.00 -0.43 -7.81
CA GLY A 4 -22.99 0.79 -7.00
C GLY A 4 -23.44 0.62 -5.55
N GLU A 5 -23.51 -0.60 -5.02
CA GLU A 5 -23.72 -0.87 -3.58
C GLU A 5 -22.46 -1.42 -2.92
N CYS A 6 -22.25 -1.05 -1.65
CA CYS A 6 -21.15 -1.59 -0.87
C CYS A 6 -21.44 -3.06 -0.52
N PRO A 7 -20.54 -4.01 -0.85
CA PRO A 7 -20.75 -5.42 -0.56
C PRO A 7 -20.78 -5.76 0.94
N LYS A 8 -20.27 -4.85 1.79
CA LYS A 8 -20.23 -5.06 3.25
C LYS A 8 -21.47 -4.53 3.97
N CYS A 9 -21.97 -3.34 3.61
CA CYS A 9 -23.05 -2.69 4.35
C CYS A 9 -24.33 -2.47 3.54
N GLY A 10 -24.36 -2.86 2.26
CA GLY A 10 -25.53 -2.73 1.37
C GLY A 10 -25.91 -1.29 1.01
N LYS A 11 -25.23 -0.28 1.54
CA LYS A 11 -25.49 1.12 1.21
C LYS A 11 -24.99 1.45 -0.19
N ARG A 12 -25.73 2.30 -0.89
CA ARG A 12 -25.33 2.83 -2.20
C ARG A 12 -24.07 3.68 -2.08
N VAL A 13 -23.08 3.42 -2.92
CA VAL A 13 -21.77 4.06 -2.95
C VAL A 13 -21.71 5.00 -4.15
N LEU A 14 -22.08 6.26 -3.93
CA LEU A 14 -21.91 7.33 -4.93
C LEU A 14 -20.51 7.94 -4.88
N HIS A 15 -19.93 8.04 -3.67
CA HIS A 15 -18.57 8.50 -3.43
C HIS A 15 -17.79 7.47 -2.63
N VAL A 16 -16.47 7.45 -2.84
CA VAL A 16 -15.52 6.61 -2.10
C VAL A 16 -14.50 7.49 -1.39
N ASN A 17 -14.04 7.03 -0.24
CA ASN A 17 -12.91 7.62 0.45
C ASN A 17 -11.61 7.10 -0.20
N VAL A 18 -10.72 8.01 -0.60
CA VAL A 18 -9.47 7.68 -1.29
C VAL A 18 -8.30 7.99 -0.38
N GLU A 19 -7.50 6.98 -0.07
CA GLU A 19 -6.34 7.10 0.83
C GLU A 19 -5.07 6.57 0.15
N LEU A 20 -3.95 7.28 0.35
CA LEU A 20 -2.64 6.80 -0.08
C LEU A 20 -2.11 5.79 0.95
N ILE A 21 -1.84 4.57 0.50
CA ILE A 21 -1.29 3.49 1.30
C ILE A 21 0.03 2.99 0.70
N VAL A 22 0.81 2.25 1.49
CA VAL A 22 1.99 1.54 1.01
C VAL A 22 1.63 0.07 0.83
N GLY A 23 1.71 -0.42 -0.41
CA GLY A 23 1.55 -1.82 -0.73
C GLY A 23 2.79 -2.61 -0.33
N MET A 24 2.56 -3.65 0.50
CA MET A 24 3.58 -4.64 0.84
C MET A 24 3.34 -5.90 0.02
N VAL A 25 4.40 -6.48 -0.54
CA VAL A 25 4.34 -7.78 -1.21
C VAL A 25 5.56 -8.57 -0.74
N ASP A 26 5.36 -9.77 -0.21
CA ASP A 26 6.43 -10.61 0.37
C ASP A 26 7.26 -9.92 1.46
N GLY A 27 6.63 -9.04 2.26
CA GLY A 27 7.30 -8.31 3.35
C GLY A 27 8.05 -7.03 2.91
N ASP A 28 8.25 -6.83 1.61
CA ASP A 28 8.87 -5.62 1.07
C ASP A 28 7.83 -4.56 0.72
N SER A 29 8.12 -3.29 1.07
CA SER A 29 7.34 -2.13 0.62
C SER A 29 7.61 -1.85 -0.86
N LYS A 30 6.71 -2.27 -1.75
CA LYS A 30 6.95 -2.26 -3.21
C LYS A 30 6.34 -1.06 -3.94
N ALA A 31 5.21 -0.50 -3.49
CA ALA A 31 4.56 0.59 -4.22
C ALA A 31 3.68 1.48 -3.34
N ARG A 32 3.47 2.73 -3.78
CA ARG A 32 2.38 3.58 -3.29
C ARG A 32 1.12 3.22 -4.03
N CYS A 33 0.03 3.03 -3.30
CA CYS A 33 -1.26 2.64 -3.84
C CYS A 33 -2.35 3.58 -3.34
N LEU A 34 -3.42 3.71 -4.10
CA LEU A 34 -4.65 4.38 -3.72
C LEU A 34 -5.66 3.32 -3.29
N SER A 35 -6.06 3.37 -2.01
CA SER A 35 -7.14 2.58 -1.45
C SER A 35 -8.45 3.33 -1.63
N HIS A 36 -9.45 2.68 -2.23
CA HIS A 36 -10.81 3.17 -2.34
C HIS A 36 -11.67 2.45 -1.31
N SER A 37 -12.25 3.18 -0.37
CA SER A 37 -13.04 2.61 0.70
C SER A 37 -14.44 3.23 0.78
N CYS A 38 -15.40 2.44 1.28
CA CYS A 38 -16.76 2.90 1.48
C CYS A 38 -16.81 4.00 2.54
N ILE A 39 -17.44 5.14 2.24
CA ILE A 39 -17.57 6.26 3.18
C ILE A 39 -18.40 5.91 4.43
N HIS A 40 -19.25 4.89 4.36
CA HIS A 40 -20.16 4.54 5.46
C HIS A 40 -19.60 3.53 6.45
N CYS A 41 -18.75 2.61 5.99
CA CYS A 41 -18.27 1.50 6.82
C CYS A 41 -16.76 1.23 6.66
N ARG A 42 -16.06 2.04 5.86
CA ARG A 42 -14.63 1.95 5.56
C ARG A 42 -14.18 0.62 4.97
N ALA A 43 -15.11 -0.20 4.46
CA ALA A 43 -14.76 -1.39 3.71
C ALA A 43 -13.94 -1.02 2.47
N VAL A 44 -12.80 -1.67 2.27
CA VAL A 44 -12.00 -1.50 1.05
C VAL A 44 -12.77 -2.09 -0.12
N LEU A 45 -13.02 -1.26 -1.12
CA LEU A 45 -13.74 -1.61 -2.35
C LEU A 45 -12.77 -1.89 -3.51
N GLY A 46 -11.58 -1.32 -3.45
CA GLY A 46 -10.54 -1.57 -4.44
C GLY A 46 -9.22 -0.89 -4.08
N VAL A 47 -8.14 -1.40 -4.64
CA VAL A 47 -6.81 -0.83 -4.51
C VAL A 47 -6.24 -0.66 -5.91
N GLN A 48 -5.68 0.51 -6.20
CA GLN A 48 -4.99 0.80 -7.45
C GLN A 48 -3.56 1.22 -7.15
N ILE A 49 -2.61 0.80 -7.98
CA ILE A 49 -1.25 1.33 -7.91
C ILE A 49 -1.31 2.79 -8.33
N ASP A 50 -0.69 3.70 -7.57
CA ASP A 50 -0.67 5.12 -7.92
C ASP A 50 0.14 5.29 -9.23
N PRO A 51 -0.49 5.68 -10.35
CA PRO A 51 0.19 5.79 -11.64
C PRO A 51 1.23 6.91 -11.68
N ARG A 52 1.17 7.85 -10.72
CA ARG A 52 2.14 8.95 -10.58
C ARG A 52 3.30 8.57 -9.67
N ALA A 53 3.22 7.44 -8.97
CA ALA A 53 4.33 6.95 -8.17
C ALA A 53 5.47 6.56 -9.13
N LYS A 54 6.57 7.32 -9.11
CA LYS A 54 7.80 6.90 -9.79
C LYS A 54 8.16 5.50 -9.31
N PRO A 55 8.48 4.54 -10.22
CA PRO A 55 9.05 3.27 -9.82
C PRO A 55 10.20 3.57 -8.88
N ARG A 56 10.14 3.08 -7.64
CA ARG A 56 11.28 3.24 -6.73
C ARG A 56 12.39 2.43 -7.38
N ALA A 57 13.38 3.12 -7.97
CA ALA A 57 14.58 2.46 -8.45
C ALA A 57 15.04 1.57 -7.31
N ARG A 58 15.22 0.27 -7.60
CA ARG A 58 15.75 -0.71 -6.67
C ARG A 58 17.16 -0.23 -6.36
N GLY A 59 17.27 0.70 -5.40
CA GLY A 59 18.52 1.29 -5.02
C GLY A 59 19.35 0.14 -4.51
N SER A 60 20.35 -0.24 -5.31
CA SER A 60 21.46 -1.07 -4.88
C SER A 60 22.14 -0.34 -3.74
N LYS A 61 21.59 -0.45 -2.53
CA LYS A 61 22.45 -0.45 -1.35
C LYS A 61 23.10 -1.82 -1.38
N ALA A 62 24.20 -1.91 -2.13
CA ALA A 62 25.29 -2.76 -1.69
C ALA A 62 25.48 -2.42 -0.21
N SER A 63 25.09 -3.33 0.68
CA SER A 63 25.50 -3.23 2.08
C SER A 63 27.01 -3.29 2.04
N ALA A 64 27.63 -2.12 2.20
CA ALA A 64 29.06 -1.96 2.30
C ALA A 64 29.54 -2.88 3.42
N LYS A 65 30.33 -3.88 3.03
CA LYS A 65 31.01 -4.78 3.94
C LYS A 65 32.07 -3.99 4.73
N LYS A 66 32.22 -4.39 6.01
CA LYS A 66 33.39 -4.34 6.93
C LYS A 66 33.57 -3.12 7.88
N PRO A 67 34.26 -3.30 9.04
CA PRO A 67 34.82 -4.51 9.64
C PRO A 67 34.48 -4.78 11.13
N GLU A 68 34.72 -6.03 11.49
CA GLU A 68 35.10 -6.58 12.80
C GLU A 68 35.96 -5.62 13.64
N ALA A 69 35.57 -5.42 14.91
CA ALA A 69 36.42 -4.87 15.96
C ALA A 69 36.07 -5.57 17.30
N GLN A 70 36.83 -6.62 17.56
CA GLN A 70 37.34 -7.13 18.83
C GLN A 70 36.63 -6.79 20.16
N SER A 71 36.33 -7.89 20.85
CA SER A 71 36.31 -8.11 22.29
C SER A 71 37.19 -7.15 23.12
N ALA A 72 36.62 -6.60 24.19
CA ALA A 72 37.37 -6.18 25.36
C ALA A 72 37.01 -7.15 26.50
N SER A 73 38.01 -7.94 26.91
CA SER A 73 38.11 -8.51 28.25
C SER A 73 38.64 -7.47 29.21
#